data_AF-A0A2G9S8A7-F1
#
_entry.id   AF-A0A2G9S8A7-F1
#
_cell.length_a   1.000
_cell.length_b   1.000
_cell.length_c   1.000
_cell.angle_alpha   90.00
_cell.angle_beta   90.00
_cell.angle_gamma   90.00
#
_symmetry.space_group_name_H-M   'P 1'
#
loop_
_entity.id
_entity.type
_entity.pdbx_description
1 polymer ?
#
loop_
_entity_poly.entity_id
_entity_poly.type
_entity_poly.pdbx_seq_one_letter_code
_entity_poly.pdbx_strand_id
1 'polypeptide(L)' 'VKCLKNTPAFFAERLYKAMKGAGTKDKTLIRIMVSRSEVDLLDIRQEYKRMYGKSLYTDITGDTSGDYRKILLKLCNGSD' A
#
# COMPACT_ATOMS: atom_id res chain seq x y z
N VAL A 1 -11.67 -15.80 8.64
CA VAL A 1 -11.37 -14.35 8.80
C VAL A 1 -9.89 -14.11 8.48
N LYS A 2 -9.52 -13.24 7.53
CA LYS A 2 -8.11 -13.13 7.03
C LYS A 2 -7.18 -12.37 7.98
N CYS A 3 -7.66 -11.30 8.62
CA CYS A 3 -6.86 -10.49 9.56
C CYS A 3 -6.34 -11.28 10.77
N LEU A 4 -7.13 -12.22 11.29
CA LEU A 4 -6.73 -13.12 12.39
C LEU A 4 -5.56 -14.05 12.04
N LYS A 5 -5.27 -14.28 10.74
CA LYS A 5 -4.19 -15.16 10.30
C LYS A 5 -2.92 -14.39 9.96
N ASN A 6 -3.04 -13.28 9.23
CA ASN A 6 -1.93 -12.39 8.90
C ASN A 6 -2.52 -11.01 8.57
N THR A 7 -2.44 -10.08 9.53
CA THR A 7 -2.98 -8.72 9.39
C THR A 7 -2.21 -7.91 8.33
N PRO A 8 -0.87 -7.94 8.28
CA PRO A 8 -0.10 -7.27 7.21
C PRO A 8 -0.50 -7.73 5.79
N ALA A 9 -0.59 -9.04 5.55
CA ALA A 9 -0.99 -9.59 4.26
C ALA A 9 -2.42 -9.20 3.86
N PHE A 10 -3.34 -9.06 4.84
CA PHE A 10 -4.69 -8.55 4.57
C PHE A 10 -4.66 -7.11 4.05
N PHE A 11 -3.87 -6.22 4.66
CA PHE A 11 -3.74 -4.85 4.18
C PHE A 11 -2.99 -4.76 2.86
N ALA A 12 -1.97 -5.59 2.65
CA ALA A 12 -1.27 -5.71 1.37
C ALA A 12 -2.24 -6.07 0.23
N GLU A 13 -3.11 -7.07 0.45
CA GLU A 13 -4.14 -7.44 -0.52
C GLU A 13 -5.11 -6.29 -0.84
N ARG A 14 -5.48 -5.51 0.18
CA ARG A 14 -6.38 -4.36 0.00
C ARG A 14 -5.73 -3.21 -0.74
N LEU A 15 -4.45 -2.93 -0.49
CA LEU A 15 -3.68 -1.92 -1.21
C LEU A 15 -3.55 -2.30 -2.68
N TYR A 16 -3.19 -3.56 -2.96
CA TYR A 16 -3.06 -4.05 -4.33
C TYR A 16 -4.40 -3.93 -5.08
N LYS A 17 -5.50 -4.36 -4.46
CA LYS A 17 -6.85 -4.20 -5.05
C LYS A 17 -7.32 -2.75 -5.17
N ALA A 18 -6.70 -1.81 -4.46
CA ALA A 18 -7.01 -0.40 -4.57
C ALA A 18 -6.34 0.25 -5.79
N MET A 19 -5.17 -0.25 -6.20
CA MET A 19 -4.41 0.25 -7.35
C MET A 19 -4.51 -0.65 -8.59
N LYS A 20 -5.07 -1.86 -8.45
CA LYS A 20 -5.26 -2.76 -9.60
C LYS A 20 -6.43 -2.31 -10.47
N GLY A 21 -6.15 -2.04 -11.73
CA GLY A 21 -7.15 -1.87 -12.79
C GLY A 21 -7.16 -0.44 -13.32
N ALA A 22 -8.29 -0.03 -13.91
CA ALA A 22 -8.46 1.34 -14.37
C ALA A 22 -8.75 2.26 -13.19
N GLY A 23 -7.86 3.23 -12.98
CA GLY A 23 -7.95 4.21 -11.89
C GLY A 23 -7.65 3.61 -10.51
N THR A 24 -7.77 4.46 -9.49
CA THR A 24 -7.36 4.14 -8.12
C THR A 24 -8.56 4.26 -7.18
N LYS A 25 -8.70 3.33 -6.23
CA LYS A 25 -9.67 3.44 -5.13
C LYS A 25 -9.07 4.30 -4.02
N ASP A 26 -8.92 5.60 -4.27
CA ASP A 26 -8.18 6.54 -3.43
C ASP A 26 -8.59 6.52 -1.96
N LYS A 27 -9.90 6.48 -1.67
CA LYS A 27 -10.41 6.41 -0.29
C LYS A 27 -9.89 5.18 0.47
N THR A 28 -9.64 4.07 -0.21
CA THR A 28 -9.06 2.88 0.41
C THR A 28 -7.55 2.99 0.55
N LEU A 29 -6.86 3.47 -0.50
CA LEU A 29 -5.43 3.69 -0.48
C LEU A 29 -5.03 4.65 0.65
N ILE A 30 -5.62 5.85 0.67
CA ILE A 30 -5.36 6.89 1.68
C ILE A 30 -5.65 6.36 3.08
N ARG A 31 -6.81 5.76 3.30
CA ARG A 31 -7.20 5.28 4.64
C ARG A 31 -6.20 4.27 5.18
N ILE A 32 -5.74 3.33 4.36
CA ILE A 32 -4.76 2.32 4.81
C ILE A 32 -3.39 2.97 5.00
N MET A 33 -2.91 3.78 4.04
CA MET A 33 -1.61 4.43 4.14
C MET A 33 -1.48 5.33 5.38
N VAL A 34 -2.53 6.08 5.72
CA VAL A 34 -2.53 6.96 6.90
C VAL A 34 -2.72 6.16 8.19
N SER A 35 -3.67 5.22 8.24
CA SER A 35 -3.97 4.52 9.52
C SER A 35 -2.94 3.46 9.90
N ARG A 36 -2.08 3.02 8.96
CA ARG A 36 -1.07 1.97 9.19
C ARG A 36 0.37 2.50 9.16
N SER A 37 0.61 3.76 8.78
CA SER A 37 1.96 4.31 8.59
C SER A 37 2.89 4.11 9.78
N GLU A 38 2.37 4.26 10.99
CA GLU A 38 3.12 4.15 12.24
C GLU A 38 2.81 2.86 13.02
N VAL A 39 2.08 1.92 12.42
CA VAL A 39 1.63 0.69 13.09
C VAL A 39 2.39 -0.53 12.58
N ASP A 40 2.23 -0.86 11.29
CA ASP A 40 2.80 -2.07 10.69
C ASP A 40 3.06 -1.91 9.18
N LEU A 41 3.19 -0.68 8.68
CA LEU A 41 3.35 -0.44 7.24
C LEU A 41 4.61 -1.10 6.65
N LEU A 42 5.67 -1.26 7.44
CA LEU A 42 6.88 -1.99 7.02
C LEU A 42 6.60 -3.49 6.79
N ASP A 43 5.80 -4.11 7.64
CA ASP A 43 5.40 -5.52 7.47
C ASP A 43 4.44 -5.66 6.29
N ILE A 44 3.52 -4.70 6.13
CA ILE A 44 2.62 -4.63 4.97
C ILE A 44 3.42 -4.54 3.66
N ARG A 45 4.47 -3.72 3.61
CA ARG A 45 5.36 -3.59 2.43
C ARG A 45 6.06 -4.90 2.10
N GLN A 46 6.59 -5.60 3.11
CA GLN A 46 7.24 -6.90 2.93
C GLN A 46 6.26 -7.93 2.37
N GLU A 47 5.07 -8.04 2.94
CA GLU A 47 4.02 -8.94 2.44
C GLU A 47 3.55 -8.56 1.04
N TYR A 48 3.41 -7.26 0.76
CA TYR A 48 3.05 -6.76 -0.56
C TYR A 48 4.07 -7.20 -1.63
N LYS A 49 5.37 -6.98 -1.35
CA LYS A 49 6.47 -7.38 -2.25
C LYS A 49 6.49 -8.90 -2.45
N ARG A 50 6.31 -9.67 -1.36
CA ARG A 50 6.24 -11.14 -1.39
C ARG A 50 5.06 -11.66 -2.23
N MET A 51 3.90 -11.02 -2.13
CA MET A 51 2.67 -11.46 -2.79
C MET A 51 2.58 -11.05 -4.27
N TYR A 52 3.14 -9.89 -4.63
CA TYR A 52 2.91 -9.28 -5.95
C TYR A 52 4.17 -9.06 -6.78
N GLY A 53 5.36 -9.34 -6.23
CA GLY A 53 6.64 -9.23 -6.94
C GLY A 53 7.08 -7.81 -7.26
N LYS A 54 6.32 -6.79 -6.84
CA LYS A 54 6.64 -5.36 -6.94
C LYS A 54 6.48 -4.72 -5.57
N SER A 55 7.29 -3.71 -5.28
CA SER A 55 7.16 -2.97 -4.03
C SER A 55 5.91 -2.09 -4.05
N LEU A 56 5.35 -1.86 -2.85
CA LEU A 56 4.24 -0.94 -2.66
C LEU A 56 4.59 0.47 -3.18
N TYR A 57 5.84 0.90 -2.98
CA TYR A 57 6.36 2.18 -3.47
C TYR A 57 6.25 2.31 -5.00
N THR A 58 6.64 1.27 -5.74
CA THR A 58 6.60 1.26 -7.21
C THR A 58 5.17 1.37 -7.72
N ASP A 59 4.24 0.62 -7.13
CA ASP A 59 2.84 0.67 -7.54
C ASP A 59 2.20 2.03 -7.20
N ILE A 60 2.47 2.61 -6.02
CA ILE A 60 2.02 3.98 -5.69
C ILE A 60 2.57 5.00 -6.69
N THR A 61 3.84 4.85 -7.08
CA THR A 61 4.49 5.76 -8.03
C THR A 61 3.84 5.72 -9.41
N GLY A 62 3.43 4.53 -9.87
CA GLY A 62 2.78 4.33 -11.16
C GLY A 62 1.31 4.74 -11.18
N ASP A 63 0.59 4.55 -10.07
CA ASP A 63 -0.87 4.68 -10.03
C ASP A 63 -1.35 6.08 -9.60
N THR A 64 -0.52 6.86 -8.94
CA THR A 64 -0.88 8.20 -8.42
C THR A 64 -0.04 9.30 -9.07
N SER A 65 -0.39 10.58 -8.92
CA SER A 65 0.37 11.70 -9.50
C SER A 65 0.38 12.95 -8.62
N GLY A 66 1.18 13.96 -9.01
CA GLY A 66 1.26 15.26 -8.33
C GLY A 66 1.68 15.17 -6.86
N ASP A 67 1.20 16.11 -6.05
CA ASP A 67 1.52 16.16 -4.62
C ASP A 67 0.89 15.02 -3.83
N TYR A 68 -0.23 14.48 -4.32
CA TYR A 68 -0.84 13.28 -3.78
C TYR A 68 0.15 12.11 -3.76
N ARG A 69 0.83 11.83 -4.89
CA ARG A 69 1.91 10.84 -4.95
C ARG A 69 3.01 11.14 -3.94
N LYS A 70 3.51 12.37 -3.91
CA LYS A 70 4.64 12.76 -3.04
C LYS A 70 4.34 12.48 -1.57
N ILE A 71 3.12 12.80 -1.12
CA ILE A 71 2.70 12.56 0.27
C ILE A 71 2.61 11.05 0.55
N LEU A 72 1.99 10.28 -0.34
CA LEU A 72 1.88 8.82 -0.17
C LEU A 72 3.25 8.13 -0.14
N LEU A 73 4.20 8.55 -0.98
CA LEU A 73 5.55 8.01 -0.99
C LEU A 73 6.34 8.38 0.27
N LYS A 74 6.12 9.59 0.82
CA LYS A 74 6.66 9.98 2.14
C LYS A 74 6.12 9.08 3.25
N LEU A 75 4.82 8.81 3.26
CA LEU A 75 4.21 7.88 4.22
C LEU A 75 4.71 6.45 4.03
N CYS A 76 4.96 6.03 2.78
CA CYS A 76 5.49 4.71 2.46
C CYS A 76 6.91 4.51 3.03
N ASN A 77 7.65 5.58 3.33
CA ASN A 77 8.94 5.60 4.01
C ASN A 77 10.03 4.71 3.39
N GLY A 78 10.34 4.90 2.11
CA GLY A 78 11.48 4.30 1.42
C GLY A 78 11.11 3.58 0.12
N SER A 79 12.10 3.52 -0.77
CA SER A 79 12.08 2.71 -2.00
C SER A 79 12.71 1.35 -1.69
N ASP A 80 11.88 0.32 -1.49
CA ASP A 80 12.31 -1.09 -1.31
C ASP A 80 13.02 -1.70 -2.53
#